data_AF-A0A6B8TX23-F1
#
_entry.id   AF-A0A6B8TX23-F1
#
_cell.length_a   1.000
_cell.length_b   1.000
_cell.length_c   1.000
_cell.angle_alpha   90.00
_cell.angle_beta   90.00
_cell.angle_gamma   90.00
#
_symmetry.space_group_name_H-M   'P 1'
#
loop_
_entity.id
_entity.type
_entity.pdbx_description
1 polymer ?
#
loop_
_entity_poly.entity_id
_entity_poly.type
_entity_poly.pdbx_seq_one_letter_code
_entity_poly.pdbx_strand_id
1 'polypeptide(L)'
;MSRHDSTGVLWIHAARPALTPHVAWALARAGMTLPDGTRPAASIWRARPDDAARVCAEIEWRGPAGAAAGLVGDLARWPDLTFEITEDPAADIPGEQGQRHCHVPALGTWSGVTDAAGDIQIGEQRLRAIMAAHRGDAPGMARALDTELGTAWDAALEPLRPGTAGFEAWEPVAAGSGSGSLDDAHPDTSSALPQGEPGECAAGDGEGIICDVVELLPRRAVM
;
A
#
# COMPACT_ATOMS: atom_id res chain seq x y z
N MET A 1 -25.76 -8.13 -20.39
CA MET A 1 -25.41 -7.35 -19.19
C MET A 1 -24.47 -6.26 -19.66
N SER A 2 -24.89 -4.99 -19.64
CA SER A 2 -23.94 -3.90 -19.90
C SER A 2 -22.86 -4.01 -18.82
N ARG A 3 -21.63 -4.29 -19.24
CA ARG A 3 -20.48 -4.21 -18.33
C ARG A 3 -20.28 -2.71 -18.08
N HIS A 4 -20.55 -2.28 -16.86
CA HIS A 4 -20.05 -1.01 -16.39
C HIS A 4 -18.56 -1.18 -16.12
N ASP A 5 -17.79 -0.13 -16.35
CA ASP A 5 -16.39 -0.11 -15.98
C ASP A 5 -16.29 0.24 -14.50
N SER A 6 -15.32 -0.34 -13.82
CA SER A 6 -14.92 0.02 -12.47
C SER A 6 -13.49 0.57 -12.49
N THR A 7 -13.14 1.25 -11.41
CA THR A 7 -11.82 1.83 -11.15
C THR A 7 -11.29 1.30 -9.83
N GLY A 8 -10.01 1.53 -9.60
CA GLY A 8 -9.40 1.27 -8.31
C GLY A 8 -7.90 1.41 -8.37
N VAL A 9 -7.23 0.88 -7.36
CA VAL A 9 -5.77 0.94 -7.26
C VAL A 9 -5.21 -0.44 -6.94
N LEU A 10 -4.14 -0.80 -7.64
CA LEU A 10 -3.32 -1.98 -7.36
C LEU A 10 -1.99 -1.50 -6.81
N TRP A 11 -1.69 -1.91 -5.58
CA TRP A 11 -0.38 -1.74 -4.97
C TRP A 11 0.37 -3.07 -5.03
N ILE A 12 1.47 -3.08 -5.75
CA ILE A 12 2.47 -4.14 -5.64
C ILE A 12 3.44 -3.73 -4.56
N HIS A 13 3.26 -4.27 -3.35
CA HIS A 13 4.14 -3.98 -2.24
C HIS A 13 5.51 -4.58 -2.44
N ALA A 14 5.60 -5.82 -2.91
CA ALA A 14 6.88 -6.48 -3.13
C ALA A 14 6.79 -7.49 -4.28
N ALA A 15 7.71 -7.38 -5.23
CA ALA A 15 7.89 -8.34 -6.31
C ALA A 15 9.38 -8.51 -6.64
N ARG A 16 9.76 -9.67 -7.18
CA ARG A 16 11.04 -9.78 -7.88
C ARG A 16 10.98 -9.01 -9.20
N PRO A 17 12.04 -8.30 -9.64
CA PRO A 17 12.05 -7.57 -10.91
C PRO A 17 11.64 -8.40 -12.13
N ALA A 18 11.93 -9.71 -12.13
CA ALA A 18 11.53 -10.63 -13.20
C ALA A 18 10.01 -10.84 -13.32
N LEU A 19 9.22 -10.51 -12.28
CA LEU A 19 7.76 -10.65 -12.29
C LEU A 19 7.04 -9.43 -12.88
N THR A 20 7.72 -8.31 -13.08
CA THR A 20 7.09 -7.06 -13.55
C THR A 20 6.38 -7.19 -14.91
N PRO A 21 6.90 -7.93 -15.92
CA PRO A 21 6.18 -8.12 -17.18
C PRO A 21 4.94 -9.01 -17.00
N HIS A 22 4.99 -9.97 -16.07
CA HIS A 22 3.88 -10.88 -15.81
C HIS A 22 2.69 -10.17 -15.17
N VAL A 23 2.96 -9.21 -14.26
CA VAL A 23 1.92 -8.33 -13.70
C VAL A 23 1.26 -7.51 -14.80
N ALA A 24 2.05 -6.90 -15.69
CA ALA A 24 1.51 -6.12 -16.82
C ALA A 24 0.65 -6.99 -17.76
N TRP A 25 1.06 -8.24 -18.02
CA TRP A 25 0.27 -9.18 -18.81
C TRP A 25 -1.00 -9.63 -18.09
N ALA A 26 -0.96 -9.81 -16.77
CA ALA A 26 -2.14 -10.16 -15.98
C ALA A 26 -3.19 -9.04 -16.02
N LEU A 27 -2.77 -7.77 -15.84
CA LEU A 27 -3.63 -6.60 -16.00
C LEU A 27 -4.26 -6.54 -17.40
N ALA A 28 -3.45 -6.71 -18.45
CA ALA A 28 -3.95 -6.72 -19.82
C ALA A 28 -4.96 -7.85 -20.09
N ARG A 29 -4.76 -9.04 -19.52
CA ARG A 29 -5.71 -10.16 -19.63
C ARG A 29 -7.01 -9.90 -18.86
N ALA A 30 -6.93 -9.22 -17.72
CA ALA A 30 -8.09 -8.79 -16.94
C ALA A 30 -8.88 -7.65 -17.62
N GLY A 31 -8.40 -7.11 -18.75
CA GLY A 31 -9.02 -5.99 -19.43
C GLY A 31 -8.80 -4.66 -18.72
N MET A 32 -7.79 -4.58 -17.86
CA MET A 32 -7.47 -3.39 -17.07
C MET A 32 -6.43 -2.54 -17.81
N THR A 33 -6.67 -1.23 -17.83
CA THR A 33 -5.76 -0.20 -18.35
C THR A 33 -5.53 0.86 -17.30
N LEU A 34 -4.52 1.70 -17.51
CA LEU A 34 -4.41 2.96 -16.78
C LEU A 34 -5.62 3.88 -17.11
N PRO A 35 -5.89 4.93 -16.33
CA PRO A 35 -6.99 5.87 -16.60
C PRO A 35 -6.94 6.52 -17.99
N ASP A 36 -5.73 6.69 -18.56
CA ASP A 36 -5.50 7.23 -19.91
C ASP A 36 -5.68 6.20 -21.04
N GLY A 37 -6.07 4.97 -20.71
CA GLY A 37 -6.26 3.86 -21.65
C GLY A 37 -4.98 3.13 -22.05
N THR A 38 -3.83 3.51 -21.52
CA THR A 38 -2.55 2.87 -21.82
C THR A 38 -2.26 1.69 -20.88
N ARG A 39 -1.15 0.99 -21.13
CA ARG A 39 -0.68 -0.11 -20.28
C ARG A 39 0.43 0.38 -19.34
N PRO A 40 0.56 -0.21 -18.14
CA PRO A 40 1.66 0.09 -17.24
C PRO A 40 3.03 -0.04 -17.93
N ALA A 41 3.79 1.05 -17.96
CA ALA A 41 5.14 1.09 -18.52
C ALA A 41 6.16 0.50 -17.54
N ALA A 42 7.33 0.06 -18.01
CA ALA A 42 8.38 -0.46 -17.13
C ALA A 42 8.89 0.57 -16.09
N SER A 43 8.71 1.86 -16.36
CA SER A 43 9.17 2.98 -15.52
C SER A 43 8.38 3.16 -14.21
N ILE A 44 7.21 2.53 -14.06
CA ILE A 44 6.42 2.65 -12.82
C ILE A 44 7.04 1.88 -11.64
N TRP A 45 7.92 0.93 -11.96
CA TRP A 45 8.51 0.03 -10.97
C TRP A 45 9.69 0.71 -10.30
N ARG A 46 9.72 0.63 -8.97
CA ARG A 46 10.77 1.25 -8.15
C ARG A 46 11.38 0.22 -7.23
N ALA A 47 12.69 0.31 -6.98
CA ALA A 47 13.33 -0.48 -5.93
C ALA A 47 12.73 -0.11 -4.57
N ARG A 48 12.53 -1.10 -3.69
CA ARG A 48 12.04 -0.83 -2.34
C ARG A 48 13.15 -0.19 -1.49
N PRO A 49 12.83 0.80 -0.62
CA PRO A 49 13.81 1.39 0.29
C PRO A 49 14.41 0.40 1.31
N ASP A 50 13.60 -0.56 1.75
CA ASP A 50 13.90 -1.58 2.75
C ASP A 50 14.50 -2.87 2.17
N ASP A 51 14.33 -3.12 0.86
CA ASP A 51 14.85 -4.30 0.17
C ASP A 51 15.14 -4.02 -1.31
N ALA A 52 16.39 -3.68 -1.62
CA ALA A 52 16.82 -3.38 -2.99
C ALA A 52 16.70 -4.57 -3.98
N ALA A 53 16.52 -5.81 -3.49
CA ALA A 53 16.28 -6.97 -4.35
C ALA A 53 14.81 -7.05 -4.82
N ARG A 54 13.93 -6.24 -4.24
CA ARG A 54 12.51 -6.19 -4.55
C ARG A 54 12.11 -4.85 -5.16
N VAL A 55 11.05 -4.91 -5.94
CA VAL A 55 10.41 -3.73 -6.53
C VAL A 55 8.98 -3.58 -6.04
N CYS A 56 8.49 -2.35 -6.09
CA CYS A 56 7.13 -1.96 -5.78
C CYS A 56 6.56 -1.06 -6.88
N ALA A 57 5.23 -0.96 -6.93
CA ALA A 57 4.51 -0.06 -7.83
C ALA A 57 3.12 0.26 -7.27
N GLU A 58 2.61 1.43 -7.62
CA GLU A 58 1.22 1.84 -7.42
C GLU A 58 0.60 2.07 -8.79
N ILE A 59 -0.56 1.46 -9.03
CA ILE A 59 -1.19 1.39 -10.34
C ILE A 59 -2.66 1.72 -10.19
N GLU A 60 -3.04 2.95 -10.50
CA GLU A 60 -4.43 3.28 -10.77
C GLU A 60 -4.89 2.53 -12.02
N TRP A 61 -6.10 1.98 -11.96
CA TRP A 61 -6.61 1.16 -13.05
C TRP A 61 -8.09 1.46 -13.33
N ARG A 62 -8.49 1.19 -14.57
CA ARG A 62 -9.87 1.11 -15.02
C ARG A 62 -10.06 -0.17 -15.82
N GLY A 63 -11.20 -0.83 -15.66
CA GLY A 63 -11.51 -2.07 -16.38
C GLY A 63 -12.94 -2.54 -16.14
N PRO A 64 -13.32 -3.74 -16.59
CA PRO A 64 -14.64 -4.28 -16.34
C PRO A 64 -14.93 -4.43 -14.83
N ALA A 65 -16.16 -4.20 -14.39
CA ALA A 65 -16.58 -4.55 -13.03
C ALA A 65 -16.25 -6.01 -12.68
N GLY A 66 -15.68 -6.23 -11.50
CA GLY A 66 -15.17 -7.52 -11.01
C GLY A 66 -13.78 -7.91 -11.55
N ALA A 67 -13.11 -7.03 -12.29
CA ALA A 67 -11.75 -7.31 -12.80
C ALA A 67 -10.74 -7.52 -11.67
N ALA A 68 -10.88 -6.82 -10.54
CA ALA A 68 -9.96 -6.96 -9.41
C ALA A 68 -9.96 -8.40 -8.85
N ALA A 69 -11.14 -8.99 -8.64
CA ALA A 69 -11.27 -10.36 -8.16
C ALA A 69 -10.66 -11.38 -9.13
N GLY A 70 -10.83 -11.18 -10.45
CA GLY A 70 -10.19 -12.01 -11.47
C GLY A 70 -8.67 -11.90 -11.45
N LEU A 71 -8.15 -10.68 -11.28
CA LEU A 71 -6.72 -10.41 -11.23
C LEU A 71 -6.05 -11.08 -10.02
N VAL A 72 -6.69 -11.07 -8.85
CA VAL A 72 -6.15 -11.70 -7.62
C VAL A 72 -5.81 -13.17 -7.84
N GLY A 73 -6.70 -13.93 -8.49
CA GLY A 73 -6.49 -15.36 -8.76
C GLY A 73 -5.37 -15.65 -9.77
N ASP A 74 -5.08 -14.71 -10.66
CA ASP A 74 -3.94 -14.76 -11.57
C ASP A 74 -2.64 -14.41 -10.80
N LEU A 75 -2.65 -13.30 -10.06
CA LEU A 75 -1.49 -12.76 -9.33
C LEU A 75 -1.01 -13.67 -8.18
N ALA A 76 -1.93 -14.30 -7.45
CA ALA A 76 -1.61 -15.17 -6.31
C ALA A 76 -0.86 -16.46 -6.68
N ARG A 77 -0.68 -16.76 -7.98
CA ARG A 77 0.10 -17.91 -8.45
C ARG A 77 1.61 -17.70 -8.37
N TRP A 78 2.05 -16.45 -8.20
CA TRP A 78 3.46 -16.11 -8.09
C TRP A 78 3.87 -15.98 -6.61
N PRO A 79 4.68 -16.90 -6.08
CA PRO A 79 4.94 -16.99 -4.63
C PRO A 79 5.76 -15.83 -4.05
N ASP A 80 6.36 -14.98 -4.88
CA ASP A 80 7.15 -13.82 -4.44
C ASP A 80 6.44 -12.49 -4.63
N LEU A 81 5.12 -12.52 -4.83
CA LEU A 81 4.31 -11.33 -5.03
C LEU A 81 3.51 -11.02 -3.75
N THR A 82 3.68 -9.82 -3.22
CA THR A 82 2.84 -9.27 -2.16
C THR A 82 2.12 -8.05 -2.71
N PHE A 83 0.80 -8.04 -2.66
CA PHE A 83 0.00 -6.97 -3.26
C PHE A 83 -1.32 -6.75 -2.52
N GLU A 84 -1.88 -5.55 -2.67
CA GLU A 84 -3.28 -5.25 -2.37
C GLU A 84 -3.92 -4.56 -3.58
N ILE A 85 -5.19 -4.84 -3.84
CA ILE A 85 -5.96 -4.22 -4.92
C ILE A 85 -7.34 -3.82 -4.40
N THR A 86 -7.74 -2.60 -4.71
CA THR A 86 -9.10 -2.11 -4.48
C THR A 86 -9.87 -2.03 -5.78
N GLU A 87 -11.19 -2.20 -5.67
CA GLU A 87 -12.19 -1.89 -6.68
C GLU A 87 -13.18 -0.93 -6.03
N ASP A 88 -13.32 0.27 -6.59
CA ASP A 88 -14.16 1.33 -6.06
C ASP A 88 -15.63 1.08 -6.44
N PRO A 89 -16.60 1.50 -5.61
CA PRO A 89 -18.01 1.46 -6.00
C PRO A 89 -18.25 2.37 -7.20
N ALA A 90 -19.06 1.93 -8.18
CA ALA A 90 -19.34 2.77 -9.34
C ALA A 90 -20.18 3.98 -8.92
N ALA A 91 -19.72 5.17 -9.30
CA ALA A 91 -20.38 6.43 -8.95
C ALA A 91 -21.81 6.56 -9.52
N ASP A 92 -22.10 5.85 -10.60
CA ASP A 92 -23.42 5.84 -11.27
C ASP A 92 -24.40 4.80 -10.71
N ILE A 93 -23.96 3.95 -9.77
CA ILE A 93 -24.78 2.88 -9.18
C ILE A 93 -25.00 3.14 -7.68
N PRO A 94 -26.15 3.72 -7.28
CA PRO A 94 -26.45 3.98 -5.89
C PRO A 94 -26.41 2.71 -5.04
N GLY A 95 -25.60 2.73 -3.98
CA GLY A 95 -25.49 1.64 -3.01
C GLY A 95 -24.60 0.48 -3.44
N GLU A 96 -23.87 0.60 -4.54
CA GLU A 96 -22.76 -0.30 -4.83
C GLU A 96 -21.66 -0.17 -3.76
N GLN A 97 -21.02 -1.28 -3.43
CA GLN A 97 -19.95 -1.37 -2.44
C GLN A 97 -18.63 -1.65 -3.15
N GLY A 98 -17.55 -1.12 -2.60
CA GLY A 98 -16.21 -1.42 -3.07
C GLY A 98 -15.73 -2.79 -2.60
N GLN A 99 -14.55 -3.18 -3.06
CA GLN A 99 -13.87 -4.37 -2.60
C GLN A 99 -12.39 -4.10 -2.39
N ARG A 100 -11.81 -4.76 -1.40
CA ARG A 100 -10.36 -4.81 -1.19
C ARG A 100 -9.92 -6.27 -1.17
N HIS A 101 -8.85 -6.56 -1.88
CA HIS A 101 -8.22 -7.87 -1.91
C HIS A 101 -6.75 -7.72 -1.56
N CYS A 102 -6.24 -8.64 -0.74
CA CYS A 102 -4.85 -8.64 -0.31
C CYS A 102 -4.25 -10.03 -0.56
N HIS A 103 -2.98 -10.06 -0.91
CA HIS A 103 -2.22 -11.30 -1.00
C HIS A 103 -0.86 -11.13 -0.34
N VAL A 104 -0.59 -12.00 0.62
CA VAL A 104 0.72 -12.15 1.27
C VAL A 104 1.08 -13.62 1.13
N PRO A 105 2.23 -13.99 0.55
CA PRO A 105 2.55 -15.39 0.25
C PRO A 105 2.42 -16.36 1.43
N ALA A 106 2.77 -15.91 2.64
CA ALA A 106 2.67 -16.70 3.86
C ALA A 106 1.23 -16.86 4.40
N LEU A 107 0.31 -15.95 4.03
CA LEU A 107 -1.08 -15.91 4.52
C LEU A 107 -2.10 -16.34 3.45
N GLY A 108 -1.73 -16.28 2.17
CA GLY A 108 -2.64 -16.47 1.05
C GLY A 108 -3.41 -15.19 0.70
N THR A 109 -4.57 -15.36 0.08
CA THR A 109 -5.44 -14.25 -0.34
C THR A 109 -6.52 -13.97 0.70
N TRP A 110 -6.81 -12.70 0.93
CA TRP A 110 -7.97 -12.22 1.66
C TRP A 110 -8.75 -11.24 0.81
N SER A 111 -10.06 -11.17 1.02
CA SER A 111 -10.95 -10.22 0.36
C SER A 111 -12.00 -9.73 1.34
N GLY A 112 -12.27 -8.43 1.32
CA GLY A 112 -13.30 -7.77 2.11
C GLY A 112 -14.10 -6.79 1.28
N VAL A 113 -15.37 -6.64 1.62
CA VAL A 113 -16.23 -5.59 1.05
C VAL A 113 -15.91 -4.28 1.74
N THR A 114 -15.85 -3.18 0.99
CA THR A 114 -15.55 -1.86 1.54
C THR A 114 -16.66 -0.86 1.29
N ASP A 115 -16.79 0.10 2.19
CA ASP A 115 -17.62 1.27 1.97
C ASP A 115 -16.91 2.34 1.12
N ALA A 116 -17.57 3.47 0.90
CA ALA A 116 -17.00 4.59 0.13
C ALA A 116 -15.81 5.28 0.83
N ALA A 117 -15.63 5.10 2.14
CA ALA A 117 -14.47 5.56 2.89
C ALA A 117 -13.32 4.54 2.90
N GLY A 118 -13.57 3.32 2.43
CA GLY A 118 -12.61 2.21 2.42
C GLY A 118 -12.67 1.34 3.68
N ASP A 119 -13.68 1.50 4.54
CA ASP A 119 -13.84 0.70 5.74
C ASP A 119 -14.36 -0.71 5.41
N ILE A 120 -13.82 -1.73 6.08
CA ILE A 120 -14.27 -3.12 5.87
C ILE A 120 -15.67 -3.32 6.46
N GLN A 121 -16.59 -3.78 5.61
CA GLN A 121 -17.96 -4.09 6.01
C GLN A 121 -18.16 -5.60 6.22
N ILE A 122 -18.69 -5.97 7.39
CA ILE A 122 -19.12 -7.34 7.68
C ILE A 122 -20.65 -7.36 7.74
N GLY A 123 -21.27 -8.16 6.88
CA GLY A 123 -22.73 -8.26 6.81
C GLY A 123 -23.36 -8.84 8.08
N GLU A 124 -24.56 -8.36 8.43
CA GLU A 124 -25.27 -8.77 9.65
C GLU A 124 -25.40 -10.30 9.78
N GLN A 125 -25.76 -10.99 8.70
CA GLN A 125 -25.91 -12.45 8.73
C GLN A 125 -24.59 -13.17 8.99
N ARG A 126 -23.47 -12.59 8.53
CA ARG A 126 -22.13 -13.13 8.81
C ARG A 126 -21.78 -12.97 10.29
N LEU A 127 -22.06 -11.79 10.87
CA LEU A 127 -21.89 -11.55 12.30
C LEU A 127 -22.74 -12.51 13.14
N ARG A 128 -24.02 -12.69 12.81
CA ARG A 128 -24.91 -13.65 13.50
C ARG A 128 -24.38 -15.08 13.41
N ALA A 129 -23.84 -15.48 12.27
CA ALA A 129 -23.24 -16.80 12.09
C ALA A 129 -22.00 -17.00 12.98
N ILE A 130 -21.11 -16.00 13.06
CA ILE A 130 -19.93 -16.02 13.95
C ILE A 130 -20.36 -16.10 15.42
N MET A 131 -21.33 -15.27 15.83
CA MET A 131 -21.86 -15.28 17.20
C MET A 131 -22.47 -16.63 17.59
N ALA A 132 -23.18 -17.27 16.66
CA ALA A 132 -23.78 -18.58 16.89
C ALA A 132 -22.71 -19.68 16.99
N ALA A 133 -21.70 -19.65 16.11
CA ALA A 133 -20.62 -20.64 16.07
C ALA A 133 -19.70 -20.58 17.31
N HIS A 134 -19.47 -19.39 17.87
CA HIS A 134 -18.57 -19.16 19.00
C HIS A 134 -19.30 -18.83 20.31
N ARG A 135 -20.54 -19.30 20.49
CA ARG A 135 -21.32 -19.06 21.71
C ARG A 135 -20.59 -19.62 22.94
N GLY A 136 -20.23 -18.74 23.88
CA GLY A 136 -19.50 -19.10 25.09
C GLY A 136 -17.97 -19.18 24.92
N ASP A 137 -17.45 -18.90 23.71
CA ASP A 137 -16.02 -18.84 23.40
C ASP A 137 -15.66 -17.44 22.87
N ALA A 138 -15.52 -16.48 23.79
CA ALA A 138 -15.17 -15.11 23.45
C ALA A 138 -13.81 -15.00 22.72
N PRO A 139 -12.73 -15.71 23.13
CA PRO A 139 -11.47 -15.70 22.39
C PRO A 139 -11.59 -16.26 20.97
N GLY A 140 -12.39 -17.29 20.75
CA GLY A 140 -12.67 -17.81 19.41
C GLY A 140 -13.44 -16.82 18.55
N MET A 141 -14.43 -16.14 19.13
CA MET A 141 -15.18 -15.08 18.44
C MET A 141 -14.28 -13.94 18.00
N ALA A 142 -13.36 -13.48 18.86
CA ALA A 142 -12.40 -12.44 18.52
C ALA A 142 -11.52 -12.86 17.34
N ARG A 143 -10.95 -14.07 17.37
CA ARG A 143 -10.15 -14.62 16.25
C ARG A 143 -10.93 -14.74 14.94
N ALA A 144 -12.21 -15.09 15.01
CA ALA A 144 -13.07 -15.15 13.84
C ALA A 144 -13.30 -13.76 13.24
N LEU A 145 -13.53 -12.74 14.08
CA LEU A 145 -13.65 -11.35 13.64
C LEU A 145 -12.33 -10.83 13.03
N ASP A 146 -11.18 -11.12 13.64
CA ASP A 146 -9.87 -10.77 13.08
C ASP A 146 -9.65 -11.37 11.68
N THR A 147 -10.19 -12.56 11.45
CA THR A 147 -10.12 -13.22 10.14
C THR A 147 -11.01 -12.50 9.12
N GLU A 148 -12.24 -12.13 9.49
CA GLU A 148 -13.13 -11.36 8.60
C GLU A 148 -12.56 -9.98 8.27
N LEU A 149 -11.96 -9.31 9.26
CA LEU A 149 -11.36 -7.98 9.10
C LEU A 149 -10.04 -8.00 8.32
N GLY A 150 -9.44 -9.17 8.13
CA GLY A 150 -8.15 -9.27 7.45
C GLY A 150 -6.97 -8.78 8.30
N THR A 151 -7.11 -8.76 9.63
CA THR A 151 -6.13 -8.20 10.59
C THR A 151 -4.71 -8.72 10.34
N ALA A 152 -4.56 -10.01 10.04
CA ALA A 152 -3.26 -10.62 9.76
C ALA A 152 -2.61 -10.07 8.47
N TRP A 153 -3.40 -9.78 7.44
CA TRP A 153 -2.91 -9.16 6.20
C TRP A 153 -2.53 -7.72 6.44
N ASP A 154 -3.34 -6.94 7.14
CA ASP A 154 -2.99 -5.56 7.49
C ASP A 154 -1.70 -5.49 8.30
N ALA A 155 -1.54 -6.34 9.33
CA ALA A 155 -0.30 -6.40 10.10
C ALA A 155 0.94 -6.74 9.25
N ALA A 156 0.79 -7.60 8.23
CA ALA A 156 1.88 -7.96 7.33
C ALA A 156 2.17 -6.89 6.26
N LEU A 157 1.15 -6.15 5.82
CA LEU A 157 1.27 -5.13 4.78
C LEU A 157 1.68 -3.76 5.34
N GLU A 158 1.33 -3.45 6.59
CA GLU A 158 1.58 -2.14 7.20
C GLU A 158 3.04 -1.68 7.09
N PRO A 159 4.06 -2.52 7.38
CA PRO A 159 5.45 -2.12 7.20
C PRO A 159 5.84 -1.83 5.75
N LEU A 160 5.10 -2.37 4.77
CA LEU A 160 5.41 -2.26 3.35
C LEU A 160 4.75 -1.03 2.70
N ARG A 161 3.65 -0.53 3.26
CA ARG A 161 2.84 0.57 2.72
C ARG A 161 3.61 1.87 2.52
N PRO A 162 4.44 2.37 3.47
CA PRO A 162 5.20 3.60 3.26
C PRO A 162 6.11 3.53 2.03
N GLY A 163 6.69 2.36 1.74
CA GLY A 163 7.55 2.16 0.57
C GLY A 163 6.81 1.94 -0.74
N THR A 164 5.47 1.86 -0.72
CA THR A 164 4.64 1.53 -1.89
C THR A 164 3.74 2.68 -2.31
N ALA A 165 3.03 3.27 -1.34
CA ALA A 165 2.07 4.35 -1.56
C ALA A 165 2.73 5.73 -1.41
N GLY A 166 2.35 6.69 -2.27
CA GLY A 166 2.62 8.11 -2.01
C GLY A 166 4.05 8.61 -2.21
N PHE A 167 4.93 7.83 -2.86
CA PHE A 167 6.18 8.39 -3.36
C PHE A 167 5.95 9.07 -4.71
N GLU A 168 6.30 10.36 -4.82
CA GLU A 168 6.38 11.06 -6.10
C GLU A 168 7.35 10.31 -7.03
N ALA A 169 7.09 10.37 -8.34
CA ALA A 169 7.97 9.79 -9.34
C ALA A 169 9.39 10.32 -9.12
N TRP A 170 10.38 9.43 -9.10
CA TRP A 170 11.80 9.80 -9.09
C TRP A 170 12.05 10.86 -10.17
N GLU A 171 12.34 12.10 -9.76
CA GLU A 171 12.91 13.08 -10.67
C GLU A 171 14.38 12.69 -10.89
N PRO A 172 14.84 12.48 -12.14
CA PRO A 172 16.25 12.28 -12.37
C PRO A 172 16.98 13.55 -11.93
N VAL A 173 17.92 13.41 -10.99
CA VAL A 173 18.88 14.47 -10.68
C VAL A 173 19.49 14.89 -12.01
N ALA A 174 19.16 16.08 -12.48
CA ALA A 174 19.75 16.64 -13.69
C ALA A 174 21.26 16.60 -13.49
N ALA A 175 21.95 15.78 -14.29
CA ALA A 175 23.40 15.78 -14.35
C ALA A 175 23.81 17.23 -14.62
N GLY A 176 24.48 17.83 -13.64
CA GLY A 176 24.75 19.26 -13.62
C GLY A 176 25.31 19.72 -14.95
N SER A 177 24.62 20.67 -15.56
CA SER A 177 25.17 21.49 -16.63
C SER A 177 26.26 22.38 -16.01
N GLY A 178 27.43 21.80 -15.79
CA GLY A 178 28.65 22.53 -15.50
C GLY A 178 29.02 23.35 -16.74
N SER A 179 28.55 24.59 -16.78
CA SER A 179 29.19 25.64 -17.56
C SER A 179 30.05 26.44 -16.58
N GLY A 180 31.35 26.14 -16.58
CA GLY A 180 32.32 26.90 -15.82
C GLY A 180 32.33 28.37 -16.25
N SER A 181 32.36 29.26 -15.26
CA SER A 181 33.06 30.53 -15.38
C SER A 181 34.06 30.55 -14.24
N LEU A 182 35.34 30.48 -14.60
CA LEU A 182 36.42 30.86 -13.71
C LEU A 182 36.23 32.34 -13.37
N ASP A 183 36.32 32.68 -12.10
CA ASP A 183 36.97 33.92 -11.69
C ASP A 183 37.71 33.67 -10.38
N ASP A 184 38.99 34.05 -10.44
CA ASP A 184 40.03 33.86 -9.44
C ASP A 184 39.85 34.77 -8.22
N ALA A 185 39.89 34.19 -7.01
CA ALA A 185 40.46 34.84 -5.83
C ALA A 185 40.82 33.80 -4.75
N HIS A 186 42.11 33.69 -4.45
CA HIS A 186 42.71 32.86 -3.40
C HIS A 186 42.75 33.63 -2.04
N PRO A 187 43.25 33.02 -0.95
CA PRO A 187 42.51 32.64 0.26
C PRO A 187 42.67 33.66 1.41
N ASP A 188 41.92 33.48 2.50
CA ASP A 188 42.50 33.78 3.81
C ASP A 188 42.07 32.75 4.86
N THR A 189 43.10 32.20 5.49
CA THR A 189 43.15 31.28 6.61
C THR A 189 42.67 31.91 7.91
N SER A 190 41.91 31.17 8.75
CA SER A 190 42.29 31.00 10.16
C SER A 190 41.46 29.92 10.85
N SER A 191 42.20 29.04 11.53
CA SER A 191 41.80 28.01 12.48
C SER A 191 41.04 28.54 13.71
N ALA A 192 40.20 27.69 14.33
CA ALA A 192 40.35 27.25 15.73
C ALA A 192 39.11 26.45 16.21
N LEU A 193 39.32 25.19 16.58
CA LEU A 193 38.55 24.49 17.62
C LEU A 193 39.08 24.95 18.99
N PRO A 194 38.29 24.81 20.08
CA PRO A 194 38.62 23.73 20.99
C PRO A 194 37.41 23.00 21.61
N GLN A 195 37.73 21.81 22.10
CA GLN A 195 36.91 20.83 22.80
C GLN A 195 36.52 21.30 24.22
N GLY A 196 35.40 20.77 24.73
CA GLY A 196 35.00 20.80 26.15
C GLY A 196 34.12 19.59 26.48
N GLU A 197 34.51 18.88 27.53
CA GLU A 197 34.11 17.54 27.98
C GLU A 197 32.79 17.45 28.79
N PRO A 198 32.33 16.24 29.21
CA PRO A 198 30.91 15.90 29.38
C PRO A 198 30.37 16.13 30.80
N GLY A 199 29.06 16.35 30.91
CA GLY A 199 28.37 16.58 32.16
C GLY A 199 27.06 15.79 32.30
N GLU A 200 27.06 14.93 33.32
CA GLU A 200 25.98 14.54 34.21
C GLU A 200 24.75 13.74 33.72
N CYS A 201 24.59 12.57 34.34
CA CYS A 201 23.38 11.76 34.40
C CYS A 201 22.30 12.45 35.26
N ALA A 202 21.06 12.51 34.78
CA ALA A 202 19.91 12.78 35.62
C ALA A 202 18.78 11.79 35.32
N ALA A 203 18.46 10.99 36.33
CA ALA A 203 17.25 10.20 36.41
C ALA A 203 16.03 11.14 36.52
N GLY A 204 14.98 10.83 35.79
CA GLY A 204 13.69 11.51 35.85
C GLY A 204 12.58 10.52 35.61
N ASP A 205 11.96 10.10 36.71
CA ASP A 205 10.73 9.32 36.73
C ASP A 205 9.58 10.17 36.17
N GLY A 206 8.76 9.59 35.29
CA GLY A 206 7.70 10.32 34.58
C GLY A 206 6.66 9.39 33.97
N GLU A 207 5.86 8.80 34.86
CA GLU A 207 4.40 8.67 34.78
C GLU A 207 3.72 8.65 33.38
N GLY A 208 3.19 7.47 33.02
CA GLY A 208 1.99 7.22 32.21
C GLY A 208 1.63 8.18 31.07
N ILE A 209 1.98 7.80 29.84
CA ILE A 209 1.30 8.30 28.63
C ILE A 209 0.45 7.17 28.06
N ILE A 210 -0.84 7.24 28.38
CA ILE A 210 -1.94 6.64 27.62
C ILE A 210 -1.81 7.11 26.17
N CYS A 211 -1.53 6.18 25.26
CA CYS A 211 -1.48 6.45 23.83
C CYS A 211 -2.92 6.65 23.33
N ASP A 212 -3.25 7.90 23.03
CA ASP A 212 -4.50 8.29 22.39
C ASP A 212 -4.43 7.85 20.90
N VAL A 213 -5.14 6.78 20.55
CA VAL A 213 -5.14 6.13 19.23
C VAL A 213 -6.10 6.85 18.27
N VAL A 214 -6.07 8.19 18.21
CA VAL A 214 -7.03 8.95 17.38
C VAL A 214 -6.39 9.99 16.46
N GLU A 215 -5.12 10.35 16.60
CA GLU A 215 -4.50 11.29 15.67
C GLU A 215 -3.24 10.71 15.05
N LEU A 216 -3.33 10.18 13.82
CA LEU A 216 -2.24 10.17 12.83
C LEU A 216 -2.65 9.59 11.46
N LEU A 217 -3.77 10.01 10.88
CA LEU A 217 -4.04 9.76 9.45
C LEU A 217 -4.70 10.98 8.79
N PRO A 218 -3.96 11.80 8.03
CA PRO A 218 -4.56 12.60 6.99
C PRO A 218 -4.74 11.69 5.76
N ARG A 219 -5.82 10.91 5.70
CA ARG A 219 -6.21 10.22 4.46
C ARG A 219 -6.91 11.23 3.55
N ARG A 220 -6.17 11.69 2.55
CA ARG A 220 -6.73 12.41 1.40
C ARG A 220 -7.76 11.51 0.72
N ALA A 221 -9.03 11.83 0.92
CA ALA A 221 -10.06 11.57 -0.07
C ALA A 221 -9.70 12.40 -1.32
N VAL A 222 -9.55 11.74 -2.45
CA VAL A 222 -9.58 12.40 -3.76
C VAL A 222 -10.96 12.10 -4.36
N MET A 223 -11.66 13.18 -4.71
CA MET A 223 -12.97 13.22 -5.36
C MET A 223 -12.92 12.68 -6.79
#